data_AF-A0A2E2TIL2-F1
#
_entry.id   AF-A0A2E2TIL2-F1
#
_cell.length_a   1.000
_cell.length_b   1.000
_cell.length_c   1.000
_cell.angle_alpha   90.00
_cell.angle_beta   90.00
_cell.angle_gamma   90.00
#
_symmetry.space_group_name_H-M   'P 1'
#
loop_
_entity.id
_entity.type
_entity.pdbx_description
1 polymer ?
#
loop_
_entity_poly.entity_id
_entity_poly.type
_entity_poly.pdbx_seq_one_letter_code
_entity_poly.pdbx_strand_id
1 'polypeptide(L)'
;MAGRIPQTFIQELLSRCDIIDVIDSRVPLKKKGNNYSACCPFHQEKTPSFTVSASKQFYHCFGCGEHGNAISFIMNYDRLGFIDAIETLSAQLGLAVPIENQSRESEKQFTDLYQIMQQAAEFYTQQMYKYQEATNYLHNRGLNNQVLQKYNIGYAPNAWDNLLSHFQAKGQSPSTLKKCNLAKQGKNDHYYDSFRHRIMFPIRDRKGRVVAFGGRVINNEEPKYLNSSETPIFHKSSEVYGLYEALQSNRTLTYAILVEGYMDVLALAQFNFTQAMACMGTAITQSHLSRIFKYTNTIVFCFDGDIAGRKAAWRAAQNLLPLLRDGLTAKFIFLAQGEDPDSFLRANGEKAMQILIDDAEMFSQFFWQSVKSELALHTMEGKAALNQRCAPLIQQMPNSSLKLMMEQTLQQYTGITPQKVPQIATHKKRIAPQALTPMRAAIALLIQFPELAKEIDATTMQTITGAGSELFHHLVDYIDNQQNCNTANIIEAWRDTEHYSALSKLAALDLMVSDETAHNQFIDILQRITENFYATIEEQLYLKMQNGNIEAIEKTLLMNLQKLKQNLLSDEQKEHLLSQLVQNLRIFT
;
A
#
# COMPACT_ATOMS: atom_id res chain seq x y z
N MET A 1 5.11 3.48 9.82
CA MET A 1 6.51 3.95 10.03
C MET A 1 6.59 5.48 10.09
N ALA A 2 5.58 6.16 10.68
CA ALA A 2 5.44 7.62 10.61
C ALA A 2 6.19 8.41 11.70
N GLY A 3 6.96 7.74 12.58
CA GLY A 3 7.54 8.37 13.78
C GLY A 3 9.01 8.79 13.70
N ARG A 4 9.56 9.16 12.52
CA ARG A 4 10.99 9.52 12.38
C ARG A 4 11.27 10.96 11.94
N ILE A 5 10.28 11.63 11.36
CA ILE A 5 10.39 13.01 10.89
C ILE A 5 9.26 13.78 11.58
N PRO A 6 9.55 14.87 12.31
CA PRO A 6 8.53 15.64 13.00
C PRO A 6 7.40 16.02 12.04
N GLN A 7 6.15 15.83 12.46
CA GLN A 7 4.99 16.24 11.64
C GLN A 7 5.06 17.73 11.29
N THR A 8 5.57 18.55 12.21
CA THR A 8 5.84 19.98 12.00
C THR A 8 6.79 20.24 10.84
N PHE A 9 7.83 19.41 10.65
CA PHE A 9 8.73 19.54 9.51
C PHE A 9 8.07 19.10 8.20
N ILE A 10 7.28 18.03 8.22
CA ILE A 10 6.54 17.58 7.02
C ILE A 10 5.58 18.68 6.55
N GLN A 11 4.91 19.36 7.50
CA GLN A 11 4.05 20.49 7.22
C GLN A 11 4.82 21.68 6.65
N GLU A 12 5.96 22.03 7.26
CA GLU A 12 6.85 23.09 6.77
C GLU A 12 7.39 22.79 5.36
N LEU A 13 7.76 21.54 5.10
CA LEU A 13 8.24 21.11 3.80
C LEU A 13 7.14 21.26 2.75
N LEU A 14 5.91 20.81 3.05
CA LEU A 14 4.77 20.95 2.14
C LEU A 14 4.34 22.40 1.94
N SER A 15 4.49 23.29 2.94
CA SER A 15 4.13 24.70 2.80
C SER A 15 5.15 25.52 2.00
N ARG A 16 6.42 25.10 2.00
CA ARG A 16 7.49 25.71 1.18
C ARG A 16 7.59 25.13 -0.23
N CYS A 17 6.95 24.00 -0.48
CA CYS A 17 6.98 23.32 -1.76
C CYS A 17 5.84 23.78 -2.65
N ASP A 18 6.13 24.16 -3.90
CA ASP A 18 5.09 24.32 -4.92
C ASP A 18 4.95 23.02 -5.73
N ILE A 19 3.79 22.40 -5.61
CA ILE A 19 3.44 21.18 -6.34
C ILE A 19 3.49 21.37 -7.85
N ILE A 20 3.26 22.59 -8.36
CA ILE A 20 3.35 22.87 -9.80
C ILE A 20 4.80 22.67 -10.25
N ASP A 21 5.76 23.28 -9.57
CA ASP A 21 7.18 23.17 -9.90
C ASP A 21 7.69 21.73 -9.79
N VAL A 22 7.28 21.03 -8.72
CA VAL A 22 7.65 19.62 -8.50
C VAL A 22 7.17 18.74 -9.63
N ILE A 23 5.92 18.92 -10.07
CA ILE A 23 5.34 18.08 -11.12
C ILE A 23 5.83 18.51 -12.50
N ASP A 24 5.87 19.81 -12.80
CA ASP A 24 6.23 20.34 -14.12
C ASP A 24 7.67 19.99 -14.50
N SER A 25 8.58 19.88 -13.52
CA SER A 25 9.95 19.39 -13.72
C SER A 25 10.03 17.96 -14.27
N ARG A 26 8.95 17.17 -14.17
CA ARG A 26 8.89 15.75 -14.56
C ARG A 26 7.86 15.49 -15.65
N VAL A 27 6.72 16.16 -15.58
CA VAL A 27 5.56 15.99 -16.45
C VAL A 27 5.13 17.38 -16.93
N PRO A 28 5.25 17.70 -18.22
CA PRO A 28 4.95 19.04 -18.71
C PRO A 28 3.47 19.37 -18.51
N LEU A 29 3.20 20.37 -17.68
CA LEU A 29 1.87 20.84 -17.33
C LEU A 29 1.38 21.93 -18.28
N LYS A 30 0.09 21.90 -18.60
CA LYS A 30 -0.58 22.96 -19.36
C LYS A 30 -1.62 23.64 -18.50
N LYS A 31 -1.54 24.96 -18.37
CA LYS A 31 -2.53 25.75 -17.62
C LYS A 31 -3.91 25.69 -18.29
N LYS A 32 -4.94 25.41 -17.50
CA LYS A 32 -6.34 25.31 -17.93
C LYS A 32 -7.25 25.91 -16.86
N GLY A 33 -7.61 27.18 -17.02
CA GLY A 33 -8.30 27.94 -15.98
C GLY A 33 -7.41 28.18 -14.76
N ASN A 34 -7.93 27.89 -13.57
CA ASN A 34 -7.19 28.01 -12.30
C ASN A 34 -6.31 26.79 -11.98
N ASN A 35 -6.42 25.71 -12.74
CA ASN A 35 -5.66 24.47 -12.55
C ASN A 35 -4.70 24.22 -13.72
N TYR A 36 -3.86 23.21 -13.56
CA TYR A 36 -2.96 22.69 -14.58
C TYR A 36 -3.37 21.27 -14.97
N SER A 37 -3.08 20.88 -16.21
CA SER A 37 -3.46 19.57 -16.73
C SER A 37 -2.38 18.93 -17.58
N ALA A 38 -2.27 17.60 -17.51
CA ALA A 38 -1.38 16.78 -18.33
C ALA A 38 -1.98 15.38 -18.58
N CYS A 39 -1.34 14.60 -19.44
CA CYS A 39 -1.56 13.15 -19.44
C CYS A 39 -0.95 12.56 -18.17
N CYS A 40 -1.67 11.67 -17.53
CA CYS A 40 -1.28 11.07 -16.27
C CYS A 40 0.00 10.23 -16.44
N PRO A 41 1.02 10.43 -15.59
CA PRO A 41 2.23 9.62 -15.65
C PRO A 41 2.04 8.22 -15.05
N PHE A 42 0.92 7.98 -14.35
CA PHE A 42 0.67 6.76 -13.57
C PHE A 42 -0.19 5.73 -14.31
N HIS A 43 -0.78 6.09 -15.44
CA HIS A 43 -1.50 5.17 -16.33
C HIS A 43 -1.43 5.66 -17.77
N GLN A 44 -1.64 4.76 -18.73
CA GLN A 44 -1.54 5.11 -20.14
C GLN A 44 -2.84 5.71 -20.67
N GLU A 45 -2.79 6.96 -21.13
CA GLU A 45 -3.93 7.66 -21.74
C GLU A 45 -3.49 8.54 -22.92
N LYS A 46 -4.46 8.88 -23.78
CA LYS A 46 -4.25 9.79 -24.93
C LYS A 46 -4.79 11.20 -24.70
N THR A 47 -5.68 11.36 -23.73
CA THR A 47 -6.33 12.63 -23.40
C THR A 47 -5.97 13.02 -21.97
N PRO A 48 -5.59 14.28 -21.70
CA PRO A 48 -5.24 14.72 -20.35
C PRO A 48 -6.36 14.49 -19.33
N SER A 49 -6.12 13.64 -18.33
CA SER A 49 -7.00 13.48 -17.15
C SER A 49 -6.32 13.81 -15.82
N PHE A 50 -5.01 14.06 -15.84
CA PHE A 50 -4.25 14.50 -14.68
C PHE A 50 -4.46 15.99 -14.47
N THR A 51 -4.93 16.38 -13.28
CA THR A 51 -5.18 17.77 -12.91
C THR A 51 -4.39 18.10 -11.64
N VAL A 52 -3.72 19.25 -11.65
CA VAL A 52 -2.97 19.78 -10.51
C VAL A 52 -3.54 21.15 -10.14
N SER A 53 -3.88 21.32 -8.87
CA SER A 53 -4.38 22.58 -8.33
C SER A 53 -3.29 23.28 -7.55
N ALA A 54 -2.91 24.48 -8.02
CA ALA A 54 -1.91 25.31 -7.37
C ALA A 54 -2.41 25.85 -6.01
N SER A 55 -3.70 26.21 -5.91
CA SER A 55 -4.28 26.69 -4.65
C SER A 55 -4.36 25.58 -3.60
N LYS A 56 -4.80 24.38 -4.00
CA LYS A 56 -4.93 23.23 -3.08
C LYS A 56 -3.61 22.51 -2.80
N GLN A 57 -2.54 22.83 -3.54
CA GLN A 57 -1.26 22.11 -3.50
C GLN A 57 -1.45 20.58 -3.64
N PHE A 58 -2.35 20.18 -4.54
CA PHE A 58 -2.87 18.81 -4.65
C PHE A 58 -3.10 18.40 -6.11
N TYR A 59 -2.83 17.14 -6.44
CA TYR A 59 -3.12 16.55 -7.74
C TYR A 59 -4.18 15.44 -7.65
N HIS A 60 -4.94 15.29 -8.74
CA HIS A 60 -5.86 14.19 -8.93
C HIS A 60 -5.95 13.80 -10.42
N CYS A 61 -5.91 12.49 -10.68
CA CYS A 61 -6.16 11.93 -12.00
C CYS A 61 -7.60 11.44 -12.11
N PHE A 62 -8.39 12.05 -13.00
CA PHE A 62 -9.78 11.63 -13.24
C PHE A 62 -9.90 10.33 -14.06
N GLY A 63 -8.81 9.87 -14.68
CA GLY A 63 -8.75 8.60 -15.41
C GLY A 63 -8.56 7.39 -14.49
N CYS A 64 -7.44 7.35 -13.75
CA CYS A 64 -7.08 6.21 -12.89
C CYS A 64 -7.37 6.42 -11.38
N GLY A 65 -7.75 7.64 -10.97
CA GLY A 65 -8.04 7.96 -9.57
C GLY A 65 -6.81 8.23 -8.70
N GLU A 66 -5.60 8.19 -9.24
CA GLU A 66 -4.37 8.51 -8.50
C GLU A 66 -4.37 9.97 -8.03
N HIS A 67 -3.96 10.21 -6.77
CA HIS A 67 -4.06 11.53 -6.14
C HIS A 67 -3.03 11.73 -5.04
N GLY A 68 -2.80 12.98 -4.65
CA GLY A 68 -1.91 13.31 -3.53
C GLY A 68 -1.30 14.69 -3.60
N ASN A 69 -0.34 14.94 -2.71
CA ASN A 69 0.47 16.16 -2.68
C ASN A 69 1.85 15.93 -3.34
N ALA A 70 2.75 16.91 -3.22
CA ALA A 70 4.11 16.83 -3.75
C ALA A 70 4.88 15.59 -3.27
N ILE A 71 4.75 15.21 -1.98
CA ILE A 71 5.41 14.01 -1.43
C ILE A 71 4.85 12.75 -2.10
N SER A 72 3.52 12.60 -2.17
CA SER A 72 2.89 11.48 -2.88
C SER A 72 3.38 11.37 -4.33
N PHE A 73 3.48 12.52 -5.02
CA PHE A 73 3.89 12.55 -6.41
C PHE A 73 5.32 12.01 -6.57
N ILE A 74 6.27 12.51 -5.78
CA ILE A 74 7.67 12.05 -5.80
C ILE A 74 7.77 10.56 -5.45
N MET A 75 7.08 10.12 -4.40
CA MET A 75 7.07 8.70 -4.03
C MET A 75 6.61 7.79 -5.18
N ASN A 76 5.53 8.18 -5.84
CA ASN A 76 4.92 7.37 -6.89
C ASN A 76 5.68 7.48 -8.22
N TYR A 77 6.08 8.68 -8.60
CA TYR A 77 6.75 8.96 -9.88
C TYR A 77 8.21 8.49 -9.86
N ASP A 78 8.98 8.87 -8.82
CA ASP A 78 10.40 8.48 -8.68
C ASP A 78 10.58 7.11 -8.00
N ARG A 79 9.47 6.45 -7.61
CA ARG A 79 9.44 5.13 -6.96
C ARG A 79 10.25 5.11 -5.66
N LEU A 80 10.15 6.18 -4.89
CA LEU A 80 10.88 6.39 -3.63
C LEU A 80 10.07 5.94 -2.41
N GLY A 81 10.79 5.60 -1.34
CA GLY A 81 10.17 5.50 -0.01
C GLY A 81 9.87 6.89 0.55
N PHE A 82 9.05 6.96 1.60
CA PHE A 82 8.63 8.23 2.21
C PHE A 82 9.80 9.13 2.66
N ILE A 83 10.80 8.55 3.34
CA ILE A 83 11.98 9.29 3.80
C ILE A 83 12.81 9.79 2.60
N ASP A 84 13.10 8.91 1.63
CA ASP A 84 13.86 9.29 0.42
C ASP A 84 13.13 10.41 -0.37
N ALA A 85 11.78 10.39 -0.39
CA ALA A 85 10.98 11.44 -1.03
C ALA A 85 11.05 12.78 -0.28
N ILE A 86 11.01 12.76 1.06
CA ILE A 86 11.20 13.95 1.90
C ILE A 86 12.62 14.51 1.72
N GLU A 87 13.65 13.67 1.73
CA GLU A 87 15.03 14.09 1.47
C GLU A 87 15.18 14.72 0.08
N THR A 88 14.55 14.13 -0.93
CA THR A 88 14.57 14.65 -2.31
C THR A 88 13.96 16.05 -2.39
N LEU A 89 12.77 16.25 -1.79
CA LEU A 89 12.10 17.55 -1.78
C LEU A 89 12.85 18.57 -0.91
N SER A 90 13.37 18.14 0.23
CA SER A 90 14.12 19.02 1.14
C SER A 90 15.41 19.51 0.50
N ALA A 91 16.13 18.64 -0.22
CA ALA A 91 17.35 19.00 -0.95
C ALA A 91 17.08 20.04 -2.06
N GLN A 92 15.93 19.96 -2.75
CA GLN A 92 15.54 20.95 -3.76
C GLN A 92 15.27 22.33 -3.16
N LEU A 93 14.78 22.37 -1.92
CA LEU A 93 14.46 23.60 -1.19
C LEU A 93 15.60 24.08 -0.28
N GLY A 94 16.75 23.38 -0.27
CA GLY A 94 17.87 23.69 0.61
C GLY A 94 17.57 23.51 2.11
N LEU A 95 16.58 22.68 2.46
CA LEU A 95 16.18 22.41 3.84
C LEU A 95 16.94 21.19 4.38
N ALA A 96 17.46 21.31 5.60
CA ALA A 96 17.97 20.17 6.34
C ALA A 96 16.80 19.44 7.02
N VAL A 97 16.67 18.14 6.79
CA VAL A 97 15.64 17.33 7.47
C VAL A 97 16.01 17.22 8.95
N PRO A 98 15.20 17.74 9.90
CA PRO A 98 15.45 17.64 11.32
C PRO A 98 15.26 16.19 11.74
N ILE A 99 16.32 15.62 12.30
CA ILE A 99 16.35 14.26 12.79
C ILE A 99 16.30 14.36 14.32
N GLU A 100 15.22 13.91 14.97
CA GLU A 100 15.11 13.96 16.44
C GLU A 100 16.31 13.27 17.10
N ASN A 101 16.83 13.78 18.21
CA ASN A 101 18.12 13.39 18.80
C ASN A 101 18.29 11.90 19.21
N GLN A 102 17.26 11.05 19.12
CA GLN A 102 17.39 9.58 19.18
C GLN A 102 17.94 8.96 17.86
N SER A 103 18.09 9.79 16.82
CA SER A 103 18.42 9.39 15.45
C SER A 103 19.90 9.17 15.19
N ARG A 104 20.83 9.94 15.75
CA ARG A 104 22.26 9.70 15.48
C ARG A 104 22.70 8.32 15.98
N GLU A 105 22.16 7.88 17.11
CA GLU A 105 22.48 6.57 17.67
C GLU A 105 21.80 5.44 16.89
N SER A 106 20.55 5.63 16.45
CA SER A 106 19.85 4.64 15.62
C SER A 106 20.33 4.59 14.17
N GLU A 107 20.63 5.72 13.51
CA GLU A 107 21.27 5.78 12.19
C GLU A 107 22.68 5.19 12.21
N LYS A 108 23.47 5.50 13.25
CA LYS A 108 24.77 4.85 13.44
C LYS A 108 24.58 3.35 13.65
N GLN A 109 23.62 2.94 14.49
CA GLN A 109 23.29 1.53 14.69
C GLN A 109 22.87 0.85 13.38
N PHE A 110 22.02 1.45 12.55
CA PHE A 110 21.63 0.89 11.26
C PHE A 110 22.82 0.82 10.30
N THR A 111 23.62 1.87 10.23
CA THR A 111 24.85 1.92 9.41
C THR A 111 25.81 0.80 9.81
N ASP A 112 25.99 0.58 11.12
CA ASP A 112 26.81 -0.50 11.67
C ASP A 112 26.24 -1.88 11.27
N LEU A 113 24.91 -2.08 11.31
CA LEU A 113 24.29 -3.34 10.88
C LEU A 113 24.52 -3.61 9.38
N TYR A 114 24.34 -2.62 8.50
CA TYR A 114 24.59 -2.79 7.07
C TYR A 114 26.07 -3.10 6.79
N GLN A 115 27.01 -2.44 7.49
CA GLN A 115 28.44 -2.71 7.35
C GLN A 115 28.79 -4.14 7.77
N ILE A 116 28.23 -4.63 8.87
CA ILE A 116 28.45 -6.01 9.34
C ILE A 116 27.90 -7.02 8.33
N MET A 117 26.68 -6.79 7.81
CA MET A 117 26.09 -7.66 6.80
C MET A 117 26.92 -7.70 5.51
N GLN A 118 27.45 -6.56 5.08
CA GLN A 118 28.33 -6.46 3.92
C GLN A 118 29.65 -7.23 4.14
N GLN A 119 30.31 -7.03 5.29
CA GLN A 119 31.52 -7.77 5.65
C GLN A 119 31.28 -9.28 5.76
N ALA A 120 30.11 -9.70 6.25
CA ALA A 120 29.73 -11.11 6.30
C ALA A 120 29.54 -11.69 4.88
N ALA A 121 28.93 -10.94 3.97
CA ALA A 121 28.80 -11.37 2.57
C ALA A 121 30.17 -11.52 1.88
N GLU A 122 31.09 -10.59 2.14
CA GLU A 122 32.47 -10.67 1.66
C GLU A 122 33.20 -11.90 2.22
N PHE A 123 33.06 -12.14 3.53
CA PHE A 123 33.60 -13.34 4.17
C PHE A 123 33.06 -14.61 3.49
N TYR A 124 31.74 -14.76 3.37
CA TYR A 124 31.16 -15.95 2.73
C TYR A 124 31.59 -16.12 1.27
N THR A 125 31.73 -15.03 0.52
CA THR A 125 32.23 -15.06 -0.87
C THR A 125 33.66 -15.58 -0.92
N GLN A 126 34.54 -15.09 -0.03
CA GLN A 126 35.92 -15.58 0.08
C GLN A 126 35.98 -17.07 0.44
N GLN A 127 35.14 -17.50 1.38
CA GLN A 127 35.05 -18.90 1.78
C GLN A 127 34.56 -19.78 0.62
N MET A 128 33.64 -19.33 -0.23
CA MET A 128 33.20 -20.12 -1.39
C MET A 128 34.38 -20.49 -2.30
N TYR A 129 35.25 -19.53 -2.65
CA TYR A 129 36.42 -19.81 -3.49
C TYR A 129 37.50 -20.64 -2.80
N LYS A 130 37.54 -20.66 -1.46
CA LYS A 130 38.50 -21.44 -0.67
C LYS A 130 38.12 -22.92 -0.58
N TYR A 131 36.83 -23.24 -0.58
CA TYR A 131 36.34 -24.61 -0.36
C TYR A 131 35.83 -25.22 -1.67
N GLN A 132 36.60 -26.17 -2.21
CA GLN A 132 36.31 -26.81 -3.50
C GLN A 132 34.94 -27.52 -3.54
N GLU A 133 34.45 -28.01 -2.40
CA GLU A 133 33.11 -28.62 -2.31
C GLU A 133 32.00 -27.65 -2.71
N ALA A 134 32.12 -26.37 -2.35
CA ALA A 134 31.11 -25.35 -2.63
C ALA A 134 31.11 -24.97 -4.12
N THR A 135 32.30 -24.75 -4.69
CA THR A 135 32.45 -24.46 -6.12
C THR A 135 32.02 -25.64 -6.99
N ASN A 136 32.43 -26.87 -6.63
CA ASN A 136 32.00 -28.08 -7.34
C ASN A 136 30.48 -28.24 -7.30
N TYR A 137 29.85 -28.00 -6.15
CA TYR A 137 28.40 -28.05 -6.03
C TYR A 137 27.68 -27.07 -6.97
N LEU A 138 28.13 -25.81 -7.00
CA LEU A 138 27.55 -24.75 -7.83
C LEU A 138 27.81 -24.99 -9.33
N HIS A 139 28.99 -25.48 -9.69
CA HIS A 139 29.28 -25.86 -11.08
C HIS A 139 28.51 -27.09 -11.55
N ASN A 140 28.31 -28.09 -10.68
CA ASN A 140 27.44 -29.24 -10.98
C ASN A 140 25.97 -28.82 -11.16
N ARG A 141 25.59 -27.66 -10.61
CA ARG A 141 24.30 -27.00 -10.87
C ARG A 141 24.28 -26.17 -12.16
N GLY A 142 25.37 -26.12 -12.92
CA GLY A 142 25.46 -25.39 -14.18
C GLY A 142 25.67 -23.88 -14.03
N LEU A 143 25.99 -23.39 -12.83
CA LEU A 143 26.21 -21.96 -12.59
C LEU A 143 27.64 -21.54 -12.92
N ASN A 144 27.78 -20.47 -13.68
CA ASN A 144 29.06 -19.88 -14.06
C ASN A 144 29.49 -18.78 -13.08
N ASN A 145 30.79 -18.44 -13.12
CA ASN A 145 31.35 -17.45 -12.20
C ASN A 145 30.75 -16.04 -12.35
N GLN A 146 30.26 -15.67 -13.54
CA GLN A 146 29.65 -14.36 -13.76
C GLN A 146 28.35 -14.23 -12.97
N VAL A 147 27.50 -15.26 -12.98
CA VAL A 147 26.26 -15.30 -12.18
C VAL A 147 26.60 -15.33 -10.69
N LEU A 148 27.55 -16.18 -10.27
CA LEU A 148 27.95 -16.28 -8.86
C LEU A 148 28.47 -14.94 -8.31
N GLN A 149 29.30 -14.23 -9.08
CA GLN A 149 29.80 -12.90 -8.72
C GLN A 149 28.68 -11.86 -8.70
N LYS A 150 27.83 -11.83 -9.72
CA LYS A 150 26.72 -10.86 -9.83
C LYS A 150 25.77 -10.94 -8.65
N TYR A 151 25.48 -12.15 -8.16
CA TYR A 151 24.60 -12.39 -7.01
C TYR A 151 25.33 -12.49 -5.67
N ASN A 152 26.64 -12.22 -5.63
CA ASN A 152 27.49 -12.29 -4.43
C ASN A 152 27.35 -13.64 -3.67
N ILE A 153 27.27 -14.75 -4.40
CA ILE A 153 27.09 -16.07 -3.79
C ILE A 153 28.32 -16.43 -2.95
N GLY A 154 28.05 -16.99 -1.77
CA GLY A 154 29.07 -17.35 -0.80
C GLY A 154 28.90 -18.76 -0.24
N TYR A 155 29.73 -19.11 0.74
CA TYR A 155 29.70 -20.38 1.46
C TYR A 155 29.97 -20.18 2.95
N ALA A 156 29.12 -20.76 3.78
CA ALA A 156 29.34 -20.90 5.21
C ALA A 156 29.96 -22.28 5.47
N PRO A 157 31.24 -22.36 5.89
CA PRO A 157 31.89 -23.65 6.09
C PRO A 157 31.28 -24.46 7.24
N ASN A 158 31.58 -25.76 7.27
CA ASN A 158 31.13 -26.68 8.31
C ASN A 158 31.95 -26.54 9.62
N ALA A 159 31.76 -25.44 10.34
CA ALA A 159 32.20 -25.30 11.72
C ALA A 159 31.24 -24.38 12.51
N TRP A 160 31.34 -24.39 13.83
CA TRP A 160 30.38 -23.72 14.72
C TRP A 160 30.57 -22.21 14.85
N ASP A 161 31.75 -21.68 14.52
CA ASP A 161 32.17 -20.33 14.89
C ASP A 161 33.10 -19.68 13.86
N ASN A 162 33.02 -20.07 12.59
CA ASN A 162 33.86 -19.53 11.52
C ASN A 162 33.71 -18.00 11.37
N LEU A 163 32.47 -17.55 11.24
CA LEU A 163 32.14 -16.13 11.10
C LEU A 163 32.39 -15.39 12.41
N LEU A 164 31.97 -15.97 13.54
CA LEU A 164 32.22 -15.42 14.86
C LEU A 164 33.71 -15.16 15.11
N SER A 165 34.56 -16.16 14.89
CA SER A 165 36.01 -16.02 15.04
C SER A 165 36.59 -14.93 14.13
N HIS A 166 36.11 -14.84 12.89
CA HIS A 166 36.52 -13.80 11.95
C HIS A 166 36.19 -12.38 12.45
N PHE A 167 34.98 -12.18 12.98
CA PHE A 167 34.54 -10.88 13.49
C PHE A 167 35.15 -10.54 14.85
N GLN A 168 35.35 -11.52 15.72
CA GLN A 168 36.04 -11.34 17.00
C GLN A 168 37.50 -10.88 16.80
N ALA A 169 38.20 -11.46 15.82
CA ALA A 169 39.54 -11.00 15.44
C ALA A 169 39.58 -9.55 14.95
N LYS A 170 38.43 -9.00 14.50
CA LYS A 170 38.23 -7.60 14.10
C LYS A 170 37.67 -6.72 15.24
N GLY A 171 37.60 -7.24 16.47
CA GLY A 171 37.10 -6.50 17.64
C GLY A 171 35.58 -6.35 17.71
N GLN A 172 34.82 -7.11 16.91
CA GLN A 172 33.36 -7.05 16.90
C GLN A 172 32.75 -8.01 17.93
N SER A 173 31.73 -7.54 18.64
CA SER A 173 31.06 -8.33 19.68
C SER A 173 30.10 -9.38 19.08
N PRO A 174 30.04 -10.62 19.61
CA PRO A 174 29.04 -11.62 19.23
C PRO A 174 27.59 -11.14 19.34
N SER A 175 27.31 -10.22 20.28
CA SER A 175 25.96 -9.66 20.45
C SER A 175 25.53 -8.81 19.24
N THR A 176 26.48 -8.17 18.56
CA THR A 176 26.19 -7.40 17.33
C THR A 176 25.84 -8.34 16.18
N LEU A 177 26.57 -9.44 16.01
CA LEU A 177 26.26 -10.46 15.00
C LEU A 177 24.90 -11.13 15.26
N LYS A 178 24.53 -11.31 16.53
CA LYS A 178 23.19 -11.79 16.90
C LYS A 178 22.07 -10.86 16.43
N LYS A 179 22.24 -9.53 16.52
CA LYS A 179 21.26 -8.55 16.02
C LYS A 179 21.05 -8.65 14.49
N CYS A 180 22.07 -9.10 13.76
CA CYS A 180 22.04 -9.36 12.32
C CYS A 180 21.54 -10.77 11.93
N ASN A 181 21.11 -11.60 12.89
CA ASN A 181 20.84 -13.03 12.68
C ASN A 181 22.04 -13.83 12.13
N LEU A 182 23.27 -13.33 12.30
CA LEU A 182 24.51 -14.01 11.88
C LEU A 182 25.04 -14.98 12.93
N ALA A 183 24.70 -14.76 14.20
CA ALA A 183 25.01 -15.64 15.32
C ALA A 183 23.77 -15.94 16.17
N LYS A 184 23.78 -17.09 16.85
CA LYS A 184 22.79 -17.51 17.83
C LYS A 184 23.46 -17.72 19.19
N GLN A 185 22.72 -17.50 20.26
CA GLN A 185 23.15 -17.76 21.62
C GLN A 185 22.62 -19.13 22.05
N GLY A 186 23.52 -20.02 22.46
CA GLY A 186 23.23 -21.33 23.01
C GLY A 186 23.06 -21.30 24.53
N LYS A 187 23.25 -22.47 25.16
CA LYS A 187 23.29 -22.58 26.62
C LYS A 187 24.63 -22.02 27.15
N ASN A 188 24.64 -21.51 28.38
CA ASN A 188 25.82 -20.95 29.06
C ASN A 188 26.46 -19.76 28.35
N ASP A 189 25.67 -18.89 27.70
CA ASP A 189 26.13 -17.70 26.99
C ASP A 189 27.16 -17.93 25.86
N HIS A 190 27.26 -19.18 25.38
CA HIS A 190 28.09 -19.49 24.21
C HIS A 190 27.38 -19.09 22.92
N TYR A 191 28.09 -18.40 22.03
CA TYR A 191 27.57 -17.99 20.71
C TYR A 191 28.09 -18.92 19.63
N TYR A 192 27.26 -19.19 18.63
CA TYR A 192 27.62 -19.98 17.45
C TYR A 192 27.00 -19.39 16.18
N ASP A 193 27.59 -19.67 15.02
CA ASP A 193 27.17 -19.17 13.71
C ASP A 193 25.76 -19.65 13.36
N SER A 194 24.91 -18.75 12.87
CA SER A 194 23.55 -19.09 12.42
C SER A 194 23.54 -20.02 11.22
N PHE A 195 24.48 -19.83 10.29
CA PHE A 195 24.62 -20.57 9.05
C PHE A 195 25.91 -21.38 9.08
N ARG A 196 25.80 -22.68 8.79
CA ARG A 196 26.91 -23.63 8.77
C ARG A 196 26.67 -24.62 7.64
N HIS A 197 27.74 -25.02 6.97
CA HIS A 197 27.73 -26.00 5.89
C HIS A 197 26.71 -25.69 4.76
N ARG A 198 26.65 -24.42 4.33
CA ARG A 198 25.60 -23.92 3.43
C ARG A 198 26.14 -23.00 2.34
N ILE A 199 25.63 -23.14 1.11
CA ILE A 199 25.71 -22.09 0.10
C ILE A 199 24.89 -20.90 0.57
N MET A 200 25.49 -19.72 0.52
CA MET A 200 24.93 -18.47 1.03
C MET A 200 24.43 -17.60 -0.12
N PHE A 201 23.19 -17.15 0.01
CA PHE A 201 22.49 -16.27 -0.92
C PHE A 201 22.24 -14.94 -0.21
N PRO A 202 23.06 -13.89 -0.42
CA PRO A 202 22.81 -12.59 0.19
C PRO A 202 21.54 -11.98 -0.40
N ILE A 203 20.68 -11.45 0.46
CA ILE A 203 19.46 -10.73 0.08
C ILE A 203 19.79 -9.25 0.14
N ARG A 204 19.56 -8.55 -0.98
CA ARG A 204 19.86 -7.13 -1.14
C ARG A 204 18.60 -6.29 -1.21
N ASP A 205 18.63 -5.14 -0.54
CA ASP A 205 17.60 -4.13 -0.69
C ASP A 205 17.70 -3.40 -2.04
N ARG A 206 16.80 -2.44 -2.29
CA ARG A 206 16.81 -1.65 -3.53
C ARG A 206 18.13 -0.90 -3.76
N LYS A 207 18.83 -0.48 -2.70
CA LYS A 207 20.10 0.26 -2.76
C LYS A 207 21.29 -0.68 -2.95
N GLY A 208 21.08 -1.99 -3.00
CA GLY A 208 22.13 -3.01 -3.15
C GLY A 208 22.79 -3.42 -1.84
N ARG A 209 22.29 -2.93 -0.70
CA ARG A 209 22.85 -3.26 0.62
C ARG A 209 22.40 -4.64 1.04
N VAL A 210 23.29 -5.45 1.59
CA VAL A 210 22.94 -6.78 2.13
C VAL A 210 22.14 -6.61 3.42
N VAL A 211 20.93 -7.17 3.44
CA VAL A 211 19.98 -7.05 4.57
C VAL A 211 19.69 -8.37 5.26
N ALA A 212 19.90 -9.49 4.58
CA ALA A 212 19.68 -10.84 5.11
C ALA A 212 20.44 -11.89 4.29
N PHE A 213 20.38 -13.14 4.72
CA PHE A 213 20.90 -14.28 3.98
C PHE A 213 19.86 -15.41 3.88
N GLY A 214 19.82 -16.06 2.73
CA GLY A 214 19.37 -17.43 2.56
C GLY A 214 20.56 -18.39 2.59
N GLY A 215 20.35 -19.62 3.05
CA GLY A 215 21.38 -20.64 3.19
C GLY A 215 20.88 -22.01 2.78
N ARG A 216 21.51 -22.64 1.79
CA ARG A 216 21.14 -23.98 1.29
C ARG A 216 22.21 -25.01 1.64
N VAL A 217 21.81 -26.15 2.21
CA VAL A 217 22.76 -27.25 2.47
C VAL A 217 23.30 -27.82 1.16
N ILE A 218 24.53 -28.30 1.20
CA ILE A 218 25.15 -29.03 0.09
C ILE A 218 25.01 -30.55 0.23
N ASN A 219 24.62 -31.03 1.42
CA ASN A 219 24.36 -32.42 1.75
C ASN A 219 22.86 -32.66 2.08
N ASN A 220 22.54 -33.80 2.66
CA ASN A 220 21.17 -34.19 3.00
C ASN A 220 20.72 -33.71 4.39
N GLU A 221 21.33 -32.66 4.95
CA GLU A 221 20.90 -32.07 6.22
C GLU A 221 19.60 -31.27 6.08
N GLU A 222 18.76 -31.30 7.11
CA GLU A 222 17.53 -30.50 7.19
C GLU A 222 17.71 -29.28 8.13
N PRO A 223 17.04 -28.14 7.86
CA PRO A 223 16.21 -27.89 6.69
C PRO A 223 17.04 -27.63 5.43
N LYS A 224 16.55 -28.09 4.25
CA LYS A 224 17.20 -27.86 2.94
C LYS A 224 17.57 -26.39 2.70
N TYR A 225 16.67 -25.48 3.06
CA TYR A 225 16.89 -24.03 3.04
C TYR A 225 16.66 -23.42 4.42
N LEU A 226 17.51 -22.48 4.80
CA LEU A 226 17.41 -21.68 6.02
C LEU A 226 17.45 -20.20 5.62
N ASN A 227 16.51 -19.40 6.12
CA ASN A 227 16.50 -17.95 5.88
C ASN A 227 16.74 -17.22 7.20
N SER A 228 17.39 -16.06 7.13
CA SER A 228 17.44 -15.12 8.26
C SER A 228 16.03 -14.80 8.75
N SER A 229 15.88 -14.68 10.07
CA SER A 229 14.65 -14.16 10.69
C SER A 229 14.52 -12.64 10.43
N GLU A 230 13.38 -12.07 10.81
CA GLU A 230 13.16 -10.61 10.81
C GLU A 230 14.26 -9.87 11.58
N THR A 231 14.67 -8.70 11.07
CA THR A 231 15.59 -7.77 11.75
C THR A 231 15.13 -6.33 11.53
N PRO A 232 15.71 -5.34 12.24
CA PRO A 232 15.41 -3.94 11.97
C PRO A 232 15.72 -3.47 10.54
N ILE A 233 16.54 -4.20 9.77
CA ILE A 233 16.90 -3.88 8.38
C ILE A 233 16.32 -4.87 7.36
N PHE A 234 15.60 -5.91 7.81
CA PHE A 234 15.07 -6.95 6.93
C PHE A 234 13.66 -7.37 7.33
N HIS A 235 12.75 -7.19 6.37
CA HIS A 235 11.37 -7.64 6.44
C HIS A 235 11.07 -8.65 5.35
N LYS A 236 10.92 -9.92 5.73
CA LYS A 236 10.76 -11.03 4.78
C LYS A 236 9.48 -10.91 3.96
N SER A 237 8.46 -10.24 4.49
CA SER A 237 7.16 -10.03 3.84
C SER A 237 7.15 -8.91 2.79
N SER A 238 8.24 -8.16 2.65
CA SER A 238 8.34 -7.03 1.70
C SER A 238 9.60 -7.04 0.83
N GLU A 239 10.65 -7.77 1.22
CA GLU A 239 11.84 -7.94 0.42
C GLU A 239 11.68 -9.01 -0.66
N VAL A 240 12.34 -8.82 -1.81
CA VAL A 240 12.24 -9.69 -2.98
C VAL A 240 13.65 -9.99 -3.46
N TYR A 241 14.06 -11.26 -3.38
CA TYR A 241 15.38 -11.68 -3.84
C TYR A 241 15.49 -11.52 -5.37
N GLY A 242 16.63 -11.05 -5.86
CA GLY A 242 16.85 -10.80 -7.29
C GLY A 242 16.35 -9.44 -7.80
N LEU A 243 15.58 -8.69 -7.00
CA LEU A 243 15.02 -7.40 -7.44
C LEU A 243 16.13 -6.38 -7.75
N TYR A 244 17.14 -6.26 -6.88
CA TYR A 244 18.24 -5.33 -7.11
C TYR A 244 18.98 -5.66 -8.42
N GLU A 245 19.31 -6.93 -8.61
CA GLU A 245 20.05 -7.45 -9.75
C GLU A 245 19.26 -7.28 -11.05
N ALA A 246 17.95 -7.52 -11.01
CA ALA A 246 17.06 -7.28 -12.13
C ALA A 246 17.03 -5.80 -12.53
N LEU A 247 16.97 -4.88 -11.56
CA LEU A 247 17.00 -3.44 -11.83
C LEU A 247 18.37 -2.95 -12.35
N GLN A 248 19.47 -3.54 -11.89
CA GLN A 248 20.80 -3.24 -12.43
C GLN A 248 20.97 -3.74 -13.87
N SER A 249 20.36 -4.87 -14.20
CA SER A 249 20.52 -5.52 -15.51
C SER A 249 19.60 -4.95 -16.57
N ASN A 250 18.49 -4.32 -16.16
CA ASN A 250 17.43 -3.89 -17.07
C ASN A 250 17.15 -2.40 -16.88
N ARG A 251 17.44 -1.59 -17.89
CA ARG A 251 17.06 -0.15 -17.91
C ARG A 251 15.55 0.03 -17.79
N THR A 252 14.79 -0.85 -18.43
CA THR A 252 13.32 -0.89 -18.38
C THR A 252 12.88 -2.33 -18.19
N LEU A 253 12.17 -2.61 -17.11
CA LEU A 253 11.67 -3.94 -16.79
C LEU A 253 10.30 -4.14 -17.45
N THR A 254 10.25 -4.82 -18.60
CA THR A 254 9.00 -5.06 -19.35
C THR A 254 8.08 -6.04 -18.64
N TYR A 255 8.65 -7.06 -18.00
CA TYR A 255 7.99 -8.00 -17.12
C TYR A 255 8.95 -8.50 -16.04
N ALA A 256 8.42 -9.00 -14.93
CA ALA A 256 9.18 -9.72 -13.91
C ALA A 256 8.79 -11.20 -13.92
N ILE A 257 9.75 -12.11 -13.71
CA ILE A 257 9.48 -13.53 -13.51
C ILE A 257 9.59 -13.82 -12.01
N LEU A 258 8.49 -14.24 -11.38
CA LEU A 258 8.47 -14.55 -9.95
C LEU A 258 8.44 -16.07 -9.75
N VAL A 259 9.48 -16.59 -9.13
CA VAL A 259 9.71 -18.02 -8.85
C VAL A 259 9.79 -18.27 -7.34
N GLU A 260 9.85 -19.53 -6.92
CA GLU A 260 9.82 -19.89 -5.50
C GLU A 260 11.20 -19.78 -4.82
N GLY A 261 12.28 -20.20 -5.49
CA GLY A 261 13.58 -20.40 -4.88
C GLY A 261 14.71 -19.49 -5.39
N TYR A 262 15.75 -19.36 -4.57
CA TYR A 262 16.98 -18.66 -4.94
C TYR A 262 17.68 -19.30 -6.14
N MET A 263 17.73 -20.63 -6.16
CA MET A 263 18.38 -21.38 -7.23
C MET A 263 17.69 -21.17 -8.57
N ASP A 264 16.37 -21.07 -8.58
CA ASP A 264 15.57 -20.82 -9.79
C ASP A 264 15.93 -19.46 -10.38
N VAL A 265 16.09 -18.43 -9.54
CA VAL A 265 16.55 -17.10 -9.96
C VAL A 265 17.95 -17.17 -10.58
N LEU A 266 18.89 -17.90 -9.96
CA LEU A 266 20.24 -18.04 -10.51
C LEU A 266 20.25 -18.83 -11.81
N ALA A 267 19.47 -19.90 -11.91
CA ALA A 267 19.32 -20.68 -13.14
C ALA A 267 18.73 -19.83 -14.26
N LEU A 268 17.65 -19.09 -14.00
CA LEU A 268 17.07 -18.15 -14.97
C LEU A 268 18.09 -17.10 -15.41
N ALA A 269 18.84 -16.52 -14.48
CA ALA A 269 19.89 -15.56 -14.80
C ALA A 269 21.03 -16.16 -15.64
N GLN A 270 21.39 -17.43 -15.40
CA GLN A 270 22.38 -18.19 -16.19
C GLN A 270 21.96 -18.37 -17.65
N PHE A 271 20.64 -18.40 -17.90
CA PHE A 271 20.03 -18.45 -19.23
C PHE A 271 19.48 -17.08 -19.67
N ASN A 272 20.09 -15.98 -19.22
CA ASN A 272 19.80 -14.59 -19.62
C ASN A 272 18.41 -14.02 -19.22
N PHE A 273 17.61 -14.74 -18.43
CA PHE A 273 16.38 -14.22 -17.84
C PHE A 273 16.68 -13.41 -16.57
N THR A 274 17.36 -12.27 -16.74
CA THR A 274 17.85 -11.42 -15.64
C THR A 274 16.75 -10.70 -14.83
N GLN A 275 15.51 -10.76 -15.28
CA GLN A 275 14.30 -10.23 -14.64
C GLN A 275 13.65 -11.20 -13.64
N ALA A 276 14.31 -12.33 -13.35
CA ALA A 276 13.85 -13.31 -12.38
C ALA A 276 14.05 -12.87 -10.92
N MET A 277 13.07 -13.18 -10.08
CA MET A 277 13.01 -12.80 -8.67
C MET A 277 12.33 -13.90 -7.85
N ALA A 278 12.56 -13.94 -6.52
CA ALA A 278 11.93 -14.94 -5.65
C ALA A 278 11.40 -14.36 -4.33
N CYS A 279 10.29 -14.96 -3.86
CA CYS A 279 9.77 -14.76 -2.51
C CYS A 279 10.30 -15.87 -1.59
N MET A 280 11.20 -15.51 -0.69
CA MET A 280 12.14 -16.34 0.07
C MET A 280 11.52 -17.44 0.98
N GLY A 281 10.84 -18.44 0.42
CA GLY A 281 10.23 -19.55 1.19
C GLY A 281 9.08 -19.10 2.10
N THR A 282 8.31 -18.10 1.68
CA THR A 282 7.03 -17.66 2.29
C THR A 282 6.01 -17.47 1.19
N ALA A 283 4.72 -17.54 1.55
CA ALA A 283 3.67 -17.17 0.62
C ALA A 283 3.91 -15.75 0.06
N ILE A 284 3.68 -15.59 -1.24
CA ILE A 284 3.77 -14.30 -1.92
C ILE A 284 2.76 -13.33 -1.30
N THR A 285 3.20 -12.19 -0.78
CA THR A 285 2.36 -11.20 -0.11
C THR A 285 1.95 -10.08 -1.06
N GLN A 286 0.91 -9.31 -0.70
CA GLN A 286 0.57 -8.07 -1.40
C GLN A 286 1.74 -7.08 -1.43
N SER A 287 2.52 -6.98 -0.35
CA SER A 287 3.70 -6.09 -0.29
C SER A 287 4.78 -6.46 -1.32
N HIS A 288 5.03 -7.76 -1.54
CA HIS A 288 5.93 -8.20 -2.62
C HIS A 288 5.41 -7.76 -3.98
N LEU A 289 4.13 -8.04 -4.27
CA LEU A 289 3.50 -7.74 -5.55
C LEU A 289 3.48 -6.24 -5.82
N SER A 290 3.03 -5.44 -4.86
CA SER A 290 3.05 -3.98 -4.93
C SER A 290 4.45 -3.44 -5.18
N ARG A 291 5.48 -4.01 -4.53
CA ARG A 291 6.88 -3.62 -4.75
C ARG A 291 7.35 -3.93 -6.17
N ILE A 292 6.97 -5.08 -6.73
CA ILE A 292 7.33 -5.46 -8.11
C ILE A 292 6.57 -4.59 -9.14
N PHE A 293 5.27 -4.34 -8.92
CA PHE A 293 4.45 -3.50 -9.79
C PHE A 293 4.88 -2.03 -9.83
N LYS A 294 5.71 -1.58 -8.88
CA LYS A 294 6.39 -0.29 -9.04
C LYS A 294 7.29 -0.27 -10.26
N TYR A 295 7.87 -1.39 -10.69
CA TYR A 295 8.90 -1.43 -11.73
C TYR A 295 8.43 -1.90 -13.09
N THR A 296 7.41 -2.75 -13.10
CA THR A 296 6.83 -3.37 -14.30
C THR A 296 5.31 -3.41 -14.18
N ASN A 297 4.62 -3.38 -15.31
CA ASN A 297 3.17 -3.60 -15.34
C ASN A 297 2.80 -5.10 -15.48
N THR A 298 3.79 -5.97 -15.71
CA THR A 298 3.57 -7.39 -15.96
C THR A 298 4.36 -8.25 -14.99
N ILE A 299 3.67 -9.18 -14.30
CA ILE A 299 4.29 -10.24 -13.51
C ILE A 299 3.95 -11.60 -14.13
N VAL A 300 4.97 -12.43 -14.35
CA VAL A 300 4.84 -13.81 -14.78
C VAL A 300 5.22 -14.70 -13.61
N PHE A 301 4.24 -15.35 -13.00
CA PHE A 301 4.48 -16.33 -11.94
C PHE A 301 4.88 -17.66 -12.57
N CYS A 302 5.98 -18.25 -12.10
CA CYS A 302 6.42 -19.57 -12.53
C CYS A 302 6.46 -20.48 -11.31
N PHE A 303 5.53 -21.44 -11.28
CA PHE A 303 5.38 -22.40 -10.19
C PHE A 303 5.73 -23.81 -10.64
N ASP A 304 6.16 -24.61 -9.68
CA ASP A 304 6.40 -26.04 -9.87
C ASP A 304 5.10 -26.74 -10.30
N GLY A 305 5.23 -27.80 -11.09
CA GLY A 305 4.10 -28.53 -11.69
C GLY A 305 3.26 -29.38 -10.73
N ASP A 306 3.52 -29.30 -9.42
CA ASP A 306 2.91 -30.17 -8.42
C ASP A 306 1.69 -29.50 -7.72
N ILE A 307 1.09 -30.25 -6.79
CA ILE A 307 -0.07 -29.78 -6.02
C ILE A 307 0.31 -28.59 -5.12
N ALA A 308 1.54 -28.54 -4.62
CA ALA A 308 2.01 -27.46 -3.76
C ALA A 308 2.16 -26.15 -4.57
N GLY A 309 2.77 -26.22 -5.75
CA GLY A 309 2.90 -25.12 -6.70
C GLY A 309 1.54 -24.56 -7.13
N ARG A 310 0.56 -25.42 -7.45
CA ARG A 310 -0.82 -24.96 -7.74
C ARG A 310 -1.49 -24.27 -6.55
N LYS A 311 -1.29 -24.78 -5.33
CA LYS A 311 -1.79 -24.11 -4.10
C LYS A 311 -1.09 -22.77 -3.87
N ALA A 312 0.21 -22.67 -4.15
CA ALA A 312 0.96 -21.42 -4.07
C ALA A 312 0.47 -20.40 -5.10
N ALA A 313 0.23 -20.85 -6.34
CA ALA A 313 -0.35 -20.04 -7.41
C ALA A 313 -1.72 -19.47 -7.05
N TRP A 314 -2.61 -20.30 -6.48
CA TRP A 314 -3.91 -19.82 -6.03
C TRP A 314 -3.80 -18.76 -4.93
N ARG A 315 -2.89 -18.94 -3.96
CA ARG A 315 -2.65 -17.92 -2.92
C ARG A 315 -2.07 -16.63 -3.51
N ALA A 316 -1.15 -16.73 -4.47
CA ALA A 316 -0.62 -15.57 -5.17
C ALA A 316 -1.72 -14.83 -5.96
N ALA A 317 -2.59 -15.56 -6.65
CA ALA A 317 -3.75 -15.01 -7.34
C ALA A 317 -4.72 -14.30 -6.39
N GLN A 318 -4.98 -14.84 -5.20
CA GLN A 318 -5.80 -14.17 -4.19
C GLN A 318 -5.16 -12.87 -3.69
N ASN A 319 -3.85 -12.90 -3.39
CA ASN A 319 -3.13 -11.71 -2.95
C ASN A 319 -2.96 -10.65 -4.05
N LEU A 320 -3.11 -11.05 -5.31
CA LEU A 320 -3.06 -10.15 -6.45
C LEU A 320 -4.37 -9.37 -6.66
N LEU A 321 -5.53 -9.93 -6.27
CA LEU A 321 -6.85 -9.32 -6.53
C LEU A 321 -6.94 -7.83 -6.15
N PRO A 322 -6.53 -7.39 -4.94
CA PRO A 322 -6.65 -5.97 -4.56
C PRO A 322 -5.76 -5.02 -5.34
N LEU A 323 -4.78 -5.54 -6.08
CA LEU A 323 -3.79 -4.76 -6.81
C LEU A 323 -4.15 -4.61 -8.29
N LEU A 324 -5.05 -5.44 -8.85
CA LEU A 324 -5.36 -5.52 -10.28
C LEU A 324 -6.19 -4.33 -10.81
N ARG A 325 -5.53 -3.17 -10.90
CA ARG A 325 -6.00 -1.99 -11.63
C ARG A 325 -5.75 -2.11 -13.13
N ASP A 326 -6.46 -1.30 -13.92
CA ASP A 326 -6.29 -1.27 -15.38
C ASP A 326 -4.82 -0.98 -15.75
N GLY A 327 -4.31 -1.73 -16.73
CA GLY A 327 -2.92 -1.65 -17.19
C GLY A 327 -1.95 -2.64 -16.51
N LEU A 328 -2.33 -3.27 -15.39
CA LEU A 328 -1.52 -4.35 -14.80
C LEU A 328 -1.91 -5.71 -15.38
N THR A 329 -0.89 -6.54 -15.60
CA THR A 329 -1.02 -7.88 -16.18
C THR A 329 -0.33 -8.89 -15.28
N ALA A 330 -0.99 -10.04 -15.09
CA ALA A 330 -0.42 -11.18 -14.42
C ALA A 330 -0.62 -12.45 -15.25
N LYS A 331 0.44 -13.25 -15.36
CA LYS A 331 0.43 -14.53 -16.06
C LYS A 331 0.95 -15.65 -15.15
N PHE A 332 0.55 -16.89 -15.42
CA PHE A 332 0.91 -18.07 -14.65
C PHE A 332 1.50 -19.14 -15.58
N ILE A 333 2.66 -19.65 -15.21
CA ILE A 333 3.31 -20.81 -15.81
C ILE A 333 3.28 -21.93 -14.77
N PHE A 334 2.80 -23.10 -15.19
CA PHE A 334 2.88 -24.33 -14.43
C PHE A 334 3.80 -25.28 -15.19
N LEU A 335 4.92 -25.64 -14.57
CA LEU A 335 5.86 -26.59 -15.16
C LEU A 335 5.27 -28.01 -15.15
N ALA A 336 5.96 -28.96 -15.80
CA ALA A 336 5.59 -30.36 -15.73
C ALA A 336 5.76 -30.91 -14.31
N GLN A 337 5.05 -31.99 -13.98
CA GLN A 337 5.13 -32.59 -12.65
C GLN A 337 6.57 -33.03 -12.32
N GLY A 338 7.09 -32.55 -11.20
CA GLY A 338 8.46 -32.85 -10.75
C GLY A 338 9.55 -31.97 -11.36
N GLU A 339 9.20 -31.01 -12.21
CA GLU A 339 10.11 -29.99 -12.74
C GLU A 339 10.06 -28.70 -11.92
N ASP A 340 11.22 -28.10 -11.70
CA ASP A 340 11.42 -26.72 -11.22
C ASP A 340 12.08 -25.88 -12.35
N PRO A 341 12.15 -24.54 -12.25
CA PRO A 341 12.77 -23.73 -13.29
C PRO A 341 14.23 -24.11 -13.58
N ASP A 342 15.00 -24.53 -12.57
CA ASP A 342 16.39 -25.00 -12.71
C ASP A 342 16.47 -26.27 -13.58
N SER A 343 15.73 -27.33 -13.23
CA SER A 343 15.69 -28.58 -13.99
C SER A 343 15.14 -28.38 -15.40
N PHE A 344 14.08 -27.58 -15.55
CA PHE A 344 13.46 -27.32 -16.84
C PHE A 344 14.42 -26.63 -17.81
N LEU A 345 15.11 -25.57 -17.34
CA LEU A 345 16.08 -24.83 -18.17
C LEU A 345 17.28 -25.68 -18.55
N ARG A 346 17.81 -26.51 -17.63
CA ARG A 346 18.93 -27.40 -17.94
C ARG A 346 18.56 -28.46 -18.98
N ALA A 347 17.33 -28.96 -18.95
CA ALA A 347 16.85 -29.96 -19.90
C ALA A 347 16.47 -29.37 -21.27
N ASN A 348 15.82 -28.20 -21.31
CA ASN A 348 15.15 -27.68 -22.51
C ASN A 348 15.77 -26.38 -23.07
N GLY A 349 16.55 -25.66 -22.26
CA GLY A 349 17.24 -24.44 -22.64
C GLY A 349 16.37 -23.18 -22.74
N GLU A 350 17.02 -22.08 -23.09
CA GLU A 350 16.47 -20.71 -23.10
C GLU A 350 15.22 -20.57 -24.00
N LYS A 351 15.27 -21.13 -25.22
CA LYS A 351 14.18 -20.99 -26.20
C LYS A 351 12.88 -21.62 -25.69
N ALA A 352 12.95 -22.76 -25.03
CA ALA A 352 11.78 -23.43 -24.48
C ALA A 352 11.15 -22.61 -23.35
N MET A 353 11.98 -22.00 -22.49
CA MET A 353 11.49 -21.12 -21.42
C MET A 353 10.83 -19.85 -21.98
N GLN A 354 11.39 -19.27 -23.04
CA GLN A 354 10.78 -18.11 -23.70
C GLN A 354 9.38 -18.44 -24.25
N ILE A 355 9.22 -19.61 -24.89
CA ILE A 355 7.91 -20.09 -25.37
C ILE A 355 6.91 -20.18 -24.20
N LEU A 356 7.31 -20.76 -23.06
CA LEU A 356 6.45 -20.83 -21.88
C LEU A 356 6.04 -19.45 -21.34
N ILE A 357 6.93 -18.46 -21.40
CA ILE A 357 6.65 -17.08 -20.96
C ILE A 357 5.65 -16.39 -21.90
N ASP A 358 5.82 -16.61 -23.21
CA ASP A 358 4.96 -16.02 -24.22
C ASP A 358 3.54 -16.60 -24.13
N ASP A 359 3.44 -17.92 -23.99
CA ASP A 359 2.19 -18.71 -23.88
C ASP A 359 1.61 -18.76 -22.46
N ALA A 360 2.22 -18.07 -21.49
CA ALA A 360 1.82 -18.13 -20.09
C ALA A 360 0.34 -17.76 -19.89
N GLU A 361 -0.34 -18.53 -19.05
CA GLU A 361 -1.78 -18.43 -18.82
C GLU A 361 -2.13 -17.10 -18.16
N MET A 362 -3.07 -16.34 -18.72
CA MET A 362 -3.52 -15.07 -18.14
C MET A 362 -4.25 -15.30 -16.80
N PHE A 363 -4.10 -14.36 -15.86
CA PHE A 363 -4.76 -14.39 -14.55
C PHE A 363 -6.25 -14.75 -14.62
N SER A 364 -7.00 -14.12 -15.52
CA SER A 364 -8.45 -14.37 -15.64
C SER A 364 -8.75 -15.82 -16.02
N GLN A 365 -7.95 -16.41 -16.91
CA GLN A 365 -8.10 -17.79 -17.34
C GLN A 365 -7.80 -18.74 -16.17
N PHE A 366 -6.65 -18.55 -15.51
CA PHE A 366 -6.27 -19.34 -14.34
C PHE A 366 -7.30 -19.23 -13.21
N PHE A 367 -7.78 -18.01 -12.93
CA PHE A 367 -8.79 -17.74 -11.91
C PHE A 367 -10.07 -18.55 -12.19
N TRP A 368 -10.61 -18.46 -13.40
CA TRP A 368 -11.84 -19.15 -13.76
C TRP A 368 -11.70 -20.67 -13.75
N GLN A 369 -10.56 -21.21 -14.21
CA GLN A 369 -10.29 -22.64 -14.10
C GLN A 369 -10.27 -23.09 -12.63
N SER A 370 -9.61 -22.33 -11.76
CA SER A 370 -9.43 -22.66 -10.34
C SER A 370 -10.71 -22.59 -9.50
N VAL A 371 -11.62 -21.66 -9.80
CA VAL A 371 -12.88 -21.52 -9.05
C VAL A 371 -13.97 -22.47 -9.53
N LYS A 372 -13.93 -22.87 -10.81
CA LYS A 372 -14.88 -23.83 -11.40
C LYS A 372 -14.53 -25.28 -11.12
N SER A 373 -13.27 -25.57 -10.80
CA SER A 373 -12.83 -26.93 -10.51
C SER A 373 -13.71 -27.56 -9.44
N GLU A 374 -14.11 -28.82 -9.66
CA GLU A 374 -14.90 -29.61 -8.70
C GLU A 374 -16.35 -29.13 -8.48
N LEU A 375 -16.86 -28.17 -9.27
CA LEU A 375 -18.25 -27.70 -9.19
C LEU A 375 -19.13 -28.26 -10.33
N ALA A 376 -20.30 -28.79 -9.97
CA ALA A 376 -21.33 -29.23 -10.92
C ALA A 376 -22.12 -28.04 -11.49
N LEU A 377 -21.52 -27.26 -12.40
CA LEU A 377 -22.12 -26.01 -12.91
C LEU A 377 -23.45 -26.17 -13.69
N HIS A 378 -23.86 -27.42 -13.97
CA HIS A 378 -25.16 -27.73 -14.57
C HIS A 378 -26.30 -27.73 -13.54
N THR A 379 -26.00 -27.79 -12.23
CA THR A 379 -27.00 -27.75 -11.16
C THR A 379 -27.16 -26.35 -10.57
N MET A 380 -28.29 -26.09 -9.89
CA MET A 380 -28.50 -24.82 -9.20
C MET A 380 -27.55 -24.68 -8.01
N GLU A 381 -27.28 -25.77 -7.29
CA GLU A 381 -26.36 -25.83 -6.16
C GLU A 381 -24.92 -25.53 -6.59
N GLY A 382 -24.47 -26.07 -7.73
CA GLY A 382 -23.14 -25.79 -8.26
C GLY A 382 -22.97 -24.33 -8.70
N LYS A 383 -24.01 -23.75 -9.31
CA LYS A 383 -24.03 -22.31 -9.64
C LYS A 383 -24.03 -21.42 -8.40
N ALA A 384 -24.82 -21.77 -7.37
CA ALA A 384 -24.84 -21.05 -6.10
C ALA A 384 -23.48 -21.12 -5.38
N ALA A 385 -22.86 -22.31 -5.35
CA ALA A 385 -21.52 -22.51 -4.77
C ALA A 385 -20.44 -21.70 -5.51
N LEU A 386 -20.49 -21.65 -6.86
CA LEU A 386 -19.60 -20.81 -7.65
C LEU A 386 -19.75 -19.34 -7.26
N ASN A 387 -20.98 -18.84 -7.17
CA ASN A 387 -21.26 -17.45 -6.78
C ASN A 387 -20.72 -17.14 -5.38
N GLN A 388 -21.01 -18.00 -4.40
CA GLN A 388 -20.54 -17.86 -3.02
C GLN A 388 -19.02 -17.81 -2.93
N ARG A 389 -18.31 -18.61 -3.75
CA ARG A 389 -16.85 -18.64 -3.78
C ARG A 389 -16.24 -17.45 -4.53
N CYS A 390 -16.81 -17.03 -5.66
CA CYS A 390 -16.20 -16.06 -6.57
C CYS A 390 -16.55 -14.60 -6.23
N ALA A 391 -17.81 -14.32 -5.87
CA ALA A 391 -18.25 -12.96 -5.61
C ALA A 391 -17.38 -12.21 -4.58
N PRO A 392 -17.04 -12.78 -3.40
CA PRO A 392 -16.19 -12.08 -2.43
C PRO A 392 -14.76 -11.86 -2.93
N LEU A 393 -14.24 -12.71 -3.83
CA LEU A 393 -12.91 -12.53 -4.43
C LEU A 393 -12.91 -11.39 -5.45
N ILE A 394 -13.89 -11.36 -6.34
CA ILE A 394 -14.01 -10.28 -7.35
C ILE A 394 -14.26 -8.93 -6.67
N GLN A 395 -14.97 -8.91 -5.54
CA GLN A 395 -15.19 -7.66 -4.79
C GLN A 395 -13.91 -7.05 -4.20
N GLN A 396 -12.87 -7.84 -3.94
CA GLN A 396 -11.58 -7.32 -3.48
C GLN A 396 -10.86 -6.52 -4.55
N MET A 397 -11.20 -6.71 -5.82
CA MET A 397 -10.56 -5.99 -6.92
C MET A 397 -10.93 -4.50 -6.90
N PRO A 398 -9.99 -3.61 -7.27
CA PRO A 398 -10.30 -2.21 -7.47
C PRO A 398 -11.29 -2.04 -8.63
N ASN A 399 -11.97 -0.89 -8.69
CA ASN A 399 -12.86 -0.59 -9.80
C ASN A 399 -12.03 -0.47 -11.10
N SER A 400 -12.13 -1.49 -11.95
CA SER A 400 -11.36 -1.63 -13.18
C SER A 400 -12.21 -2.26 -14.27
N SER A 401 -11.78 -2.11 -15.51
CA SER A 401 -12.43 -2.74 -16.66
C SER A 401 -12.41 -4.27 -16.53
N LEU A 402 -11.32 -4.83 -15.98
CA LEU A 402 -11.21 -6.26 -15.70
C LEU A 402 -12.23 -6.72 -14.64
N LYS A 403 -12.41 -5.98 -13.54
CA LYS A 403 -13.43 -6.31 -12.52
C LYS A 403 -14.82 -6.41 -13.13
N LEU A 404 -15.20 -5.42 -13.95
CA LEU A 404 -16.49 -5.41 -14.63
C LEU A 404 -16.68 -6.65 -15.52
N MET A 405 -15.66 -7.02 -16.31
CA MET A 405 -15.71 -8.22 -17.15
C MET A 405 -15.80 -9.51 -16.32
N MET A 406 -15.12 -9.56 -15.17
CA MET A 406 -15.20 -10.71 -14.25
C MET A 406 -16.59 -10.83 -13.61
N GLU A 407 -17.23 -9.72 -13.21
CA GLU A 407 -18.60 -9.70 -12.70
C GLU A 407 -19.61 -10.15 -13.76
N GLN A 408 -19.48 -9.67 -15.00
CA GLN A 408 -20.31 -10.10 -16.13
C GLN A 408 -20.13 -11.60 -16.41
N THR A 409 -18.88 -12.08 -16.38
CA THR A 409 -18.58 -13.51 -16.58
C THR A 409 -19.17 -14.37 -15.45
N LEU A 410 -19.14 -13.90 -14.19
CA LEU A 410 -19.78 -14.60 -13.07
C LEU A 410 -21.30 -14.71 -13.30
N GLN A 411 -21.94 -13.62 -13.71
CA GLN A 411 -23.37 -13.60 -14.03
C GLN A 411 -23.71 -14.59 -15.15
N GLN A 412 -22.88 -14.69 -16.19
CA GLN A 412 -23.08 -15.66 -17.28
C GLN A 412 -23.04 -17.11 -16.77
N TYR A 413 -22.15 -17.44 -15.82
CA TYR A 413 -22.08 -18.80 -15.29
C TYR A 413 -23.22 -19.13 -14.32
N THR A 414 -23.61 -18.19 -13.47
CA THR A 414 -24.53 -18.46 -12.35
C THR A 414 -25.97 -18.13 -12.69
N GLY A 415 -26.21 -17.24 -13.67
CA GLY A 415 -27.52 -16.61 -13.89
C GLY A 415 -27.92 -15.62 -12.80
N ILE A 416 -27.10 -15.48 -11.74
CA ILE A 416 -27.35 -14.57 -10.64
C ILE A 416 -26.82 -13.21 -11.06
N THR A 417 -27.74 -12.26 -11.23
CA THR A 417 -27.34 -10.87 -11.32
C THR A 417 -26.70 -10.51 -9.99
N PRO A 418 -25.48 -9.95 -9.96
CA PRO A 418 -24.88 -9.50 -8.72
C PRO A 418 -25.92 -8.69 -7.97
N GLN A 419 -26.28 -9.11 -6.75
CA GLN A 419 -27.05 -8.25 -5.88
C GLN A 419 -26.20 -6.99 -5.76
N LYS A 420 -26.66 -5.91 -6.40
CA LYS A 420 -26.10 -4.60 -6.13
C LYS A 420 -26.30 -4.41 -4.62
N VAL A 421 -25.25 -4.61 -3.82
CA VAL A 421 -24.99 -3.66 -2.74
C VAL A 421 -25.22 -2.32 -3.42
N PRO A 422 -26.10 -1.43 -2.92
CA PRO A 422 -26.49 -0.22 -3.64
C PRO A 422 -25.27 0.68 -3.88
N GLN A 423 -24.51 0.31 -4.91
CA GLN A 423 -23.61 1.12 -5.67
C GLN A 423 -24.55 1.78 -6.65
N ILE A 424 -24.79 3.05 -6.36
CA ILE A 424 -25.33 4.04 -7.27
C ILE A 424 -24.78 3.71 -8.66
N ALA A 425 -25.67 3.29 -9.53
CA ALA A 425 -25.34 2.86 -10.87
C ALA A 425 -24.66 4.03 -11.61
N THR A 426 -23.39 3.88 -11.93
CA THR A 426 -22.70 4.72 -12.91
C THR A 426 -23.16 4.31 -14.31
N HIS A 427 -24.40 4.69 -14.63
CA HIS A 427 -24.74 4.88 -16.03
C HIS A 427 -23.82 5.96 -16.59
N LYS A 428 -23.06 5.62 -17.63
CA LYS A 428 -22.52 6.58 -18.61
C LYS A 428 -23.69 7.29 -19.30
N LYS A 429 -24.35 8.17 -18.56
CA LYS A 429 -24.96 9.40 -19.06
C LYS A 429 -24.07 10.50 -18.51
N ARG A 430 -23.98 11.65 -19.17
CA ARG A 430 -23.50 12.86 -18.50
C ARG A 430 -24.39 13.07 -17.27
N ILE A 431 -23.93 12.61 -16.11
CA ILE A 431 -24.62 12.79 -14.83
C ILE A 431 -24.34 14.24 -14.44
N ALA A 432 -25.38 15.08 -14.47
CA ALA A 432 -25.37 16.31 -13.70
C ALA A 432 -25.05 15.94 -12.24
N PRO A 433 -24.14 16.65 -11.55
CA PRO A 433 -23.53 16.22 -10.31
C PRO A 433 -24.60 15.79 -9.29
N GLN A 434 -24.47 14.57 -8.75
CA GLN A 434 -25.25 14.15 -7.58
C GLN A 434 -24.96 15.14 -6.45
N ALA A 435 -26.00 15.81 -5.94
CA ALA A 435 -25.85 16.78 -4.87
C ALA A 435 -25.19 16.11 -3.65
N LEU A 436 -24.08 16.66 -3.18
CA LEU A 436 -23.39 16.23 -1.97
C LEU A 436 -24.36 16.29 -0.78
N THR A 437 -24.29 15.32 0.14
CA THR A 437 -24.99 15.46 1.41
C THR A 437 -24.45 16.68 2.16
N PRO A 438 -25.25 17.33 3.04
CA PRO A 438 -24.79 18.50 3.79
C PRO A 438 -23.45 18.25 4.51
N MET A 439 -23.32 17.11 5.21
CA MET A 439 -22.09 16.72 5.89
C MET A 439 -20.90 16.57 4.93
N ARG A 440 -21.07 15.91 3.78
CA ARG A 440 -19.97 15.73 2.80
C ARG A 440 -19.59 17.05 2.13
N ALA A 441 -20.56 17.95 1.92
CA ALA A 441 -20.30 19.29 1.42
C ALA A 441 -19.53 20.14 2.44
N ALA A 442 -19.91 20.06 3.72
CA ALA A 442 -19.21 20.74 4.81
C ALA A 442 -17.75 20.25 4.95
N ILE A 443 -17.54 18.93 4.96
CA ILE A 443 -16.19 18.33 4.99
C ILE A 443 -15.40 18.72 3.73
N ALA A 444 -16.01 18.71 2.54
CA ALA A 444 -15.32 19.11 1.31
C ALA A 444 -14.89 20.58 1.33
N LEU A 445 -15.75 21.48 1.82
CA LEU A 445 -15.43 22.89 1.99
C LEU A 445 -14.31 23.08 3.01
N LEU A 446 -14.36 22.45 4.19
CA LEU A 446 -13.28 22.55 5.19
C LEU A 446 -11.93 22.04 4.68
N ILE A 447 -11.90 20.96 3.89
CA ILE A 447 -10.63 20.45 3.34
C ILE A 447 -10.06 21.42 2.31
N GLN A 448 -10.91 22.04 1.49
CA GLN A 448 -10.49 22.94 0.41
C GLN A 448 -10.22 24.37 0.89
N PHE A 449 -10.88 24.79 1.98
CA PHE A 449 -10.85 26.11 2.61
C PHE A 449 -10.74 25.96 4.14
N PRO A 450 -9.56 25.57 4.68
CA PRO A 450 -9.40 25.28 6.10
C PRO A 450 -9.69 26.47 7.02
N GLU A 451 -9.54 27.70 6.54
CA GLU A 451 -9.85 28.92 7.27
C GLU A 451 -11.31 29.01 7.76
N LEU A 452 -12.23 28.29 7.11
CA LEU A 452 -13.64 28.23 7.48
C LEU A 452 -13.88 27.56 8.85
N ALA A 453 -12.91 26.83 9.39
CA ALA A 453 -13.01 26.24 10.73
C ALA A 453 -13.30 27.30 11.82
N LYS A 454 -12.80 28.53 11.63
CA LYS A 454 -12.99 29.65 12.58
C LYS A 454 -14.43 30.12 12.71
N GLU A 455 -15.27 29.80 11.73
CA GLU A 455 -16.68 30.20 11.70
C GLU A 455 -17.57 29.24 12.50
N ILE A 456 -17.00 28.14 13.02
CA ILE A 456 -17.73 27.13 13.77
C ILE A 456 -17.65 27.48 15.25
N ASP A 457 -18.75 27.96 15.81
CA ASP A 457 -18.85 28.18 17.26
C ASP A 457 -19.13 26.86 18.02
N ALA A 458 -18.90 26.89 19.34
CA ALA A 458 -19.08 25.71 20.20
C ALA A 458 -20.52 25.15 20.15
N THR A 459 -21.50 26.02 19.96
CA THR A 459 -22.93 25.68 19.85
C THR A 459 -23.19 24.90 18.57
N THR A 460 -22.74 25.40 17.42
CA THR A 460 -22.87 24.73 16.12
C THR A 460 -22.19 23.38 16.14
N MET A 461 -20.98 23.32 16.72
CA MET A 461 -20.21 22.09 16.85
C MET A 461 -21.01 20.99 17.56
N GLN A 462 -21.72 21.32 18.64
CA GLN A 462 -22.54 20.33 19.36
C GLN A 462 -23.75 19.81 18.56
N THR A 463 -24.24 20.55 17.56
CA THR A 463 -25.37 20.12 16.71
C THR A 463 -24.96 19.18 15.58
N ILE A 464 -23.67 19.15 15.24
CA ILE A 464 -23.14 18.32 14.16
C ILE A 464 -23.03 16.87 14.65
N THR A 465 -24.03 16.08 14.29
CA THR A 465 -24.18 14.67 14.71
C THR A 465 -24.54 13.76 13.53
N GLY A 466 -24.48 12.45 13.74
CA GLY A 466 -24.82 11.45 12.74
C GLY A 466 -23.65 11.00 11.87
N ALA A 467 -23.93 10.39 10.72
CA ALA A 467 -22.91 9.77 9.89
C ALA A 467 -21.90 10.81 9.36
N GLY A 468 -20.63 10.66 9.76
CA GLY A 468 -19.53 11.54 9.36
C GLY A 468 -19.21 12.68 10.34
N SER A 469 -19.96 12.82 11.44
CA SER A 469 -19.71 13.88 12.41
C SER A 469 -18.37 13.70 13.14
N GLU A 470 -17.99 12.48 13.51
CA GLU A 470 -16.69 12.22 14.16
C GLU A 470 -15.51 12.70 13.31
N LEU A 471 -15.54 12.41 12.01
CA LEU A 471 -14.53 12.89 11.06
C LEU A 471 -14.55 14.41 10.93
N PHE A 472 -15.73 15.03 10.89
CA PHE A 472 -15.86 16.49 10.86
C PHE A 472 -15.24 17.12 12.12
N HIS A 473 -15.55 16.58 13.30
CA HIS A 473 -15.02 17.04 14.59
C HIS A 473 -13.50 16.99 14.64
N HIS A 474 -12.92 15.83 14.33
CA HIS A 474 -11.47 15.66 14.29
C HIS A 474 -10.79 16.58 13.27
N LEU A 475 -11.47 16.90 12.16
CA LEU A 475 -10.92 17.77 11.13
C LEU A 475 -10.87 19.22 11.58
N VAL A 476 -11.91 19.72 12.27
CA VAL A 476 -11.92 21.06 12.88
C VAL A 476 -10.86 21.16 13.97
N ASP A 477 -10.84 20.20 14.90
CA ASP A 477 -9.86 20.15 15.99
C ASP A 477 -8.42 20.15 15.44
N TYR A 478 -8.17 19.40 14.36
CA TYR A 478 -6.87 19.42 13.71
C TYR A 478 -6.55 20.78 13.11
N ILE A 479 -7.47 21.40 12.38
CA ILE A 479 -7.23 22.69 11.73
C ILE A 479 -6.91 23.78 12.77
N ASP A 480 -7.66 23.84 13.86
CA ASP A 480 -7.48 24.85 14.92
C ASP A 480 -6.13 24.73 15.64
N ASN A 481 -5.58 23.52 15.70
CA ASN A 481 -4.31 23.24 16.37
C ASN A 481 -3.07 23.43 15.46
N GLN A 482 -3.23 23.87 14.20
CA GLN A 482 -2.14 23.97 13.23
C GLN A 482 -1.84 25.41 12.79
N GLN A 483 -0.56 25.75 12.67
CA GLN A 483 -0.13 27.01 12.06
C GLN A 483 -0.03 26.83 10.54
N ASN A 484 -0.86 27.56 9.78
CA ASN A 484 -0.90 27.56 8.30
C ASN A 484 -1.24 26.19 7.67
N CYS A 485 -2.45 25.70 7.95
CA CYS A 485 -2.97 24.45 7.40
C CYS A 485 -3.58 24.66 6.00
N ASN A 486 -3.16 23.86 5.01
CA ASN A 486 -3.77 23.82 3.68
C ASN A 486 -4.28 22.40 3.33
N THR A 487 -4.97 22.26 2.19
CA THR A 487 -5.49 20.96 1.73
C THR A 487 -4.43 19.86 1.70
N ALA A 488 -3.20 20.16 1.24
CA ALA A 488 -2.12 19.19 1.18
C ALA A 488 -1.67 18.70 2.56
N ASN A 489 -1.66 19.59 3.57
CA ASN A 489 -1.35 19.23 4.95
C ASN A 489 -2.43 18.32 5.56
N ILE A 490 -3.71 18.65 5.34
CA ILE A 490 -4.84 17.84 5.82
C ILE A 490 -4.78 16.44 5.20
N ILE A 491 -4.60 16.34 3.88
CA ILE A 491 -4.53 15.03 3.22
C ILE A 491 -3.33 14.21 3.71
N GLU A 492 -2.19 14.85 4.00
CA GLU A 492 -1.00 14.17 4.54
C GLU A 492 -1.24 13.63 5.96
N ALA A 493 -1.86 14.41 6.83
CA ALA A 493 -2.09 14.01 8.22
C ALA A 493 -3.00 12.78 8.34
N TRP A 494 -3.88 12.55 7.36
CA TRP A 494 -4.74 11.37 7.30
C TRP A 494 -4.19 10.23 6.43
N ARG A 495 -2.95 10.30 5.93
CA ARG A 495 -2.37 9.30 4.99
C ARG A 495 -2.52 7.85 5.44
N ASP A 496 -2.26 7.60 6.72
CA ASP A 496 -2.26 6.25 7.31
C ASP A 496 -3.60 5.88 7.97
N THR A 497 -4.67 6.63 7.68
CA THR A 497 -6.01 6.41 8.25
C THR A 497 -6.98 5.83 7.21
N GLU A 498 -8.06 5.20 7.67
CA GLU A 498 -9.11 4.68 6.79
C GLU A 498 -9.83 5.77 5.98
N HIS A 499 -9.79 7.02 6.44
CA HIS A 499 -10.46 8.15 5.79
C HIS A 499 -9.67 8.76 4.62
N TYR A 500 -8.39 8.40 4.43
CA TYR A 500 -7.51 8.97 3.40
C TYR A 500 -8.16 9.01 2.01
N SER A 501 -8.71 7.87 1.57
CA SER A 501 -9.34 7.73 0.25
C SER A 501 -10.59 8.61 0.10
N ALA A 502 -11.37 8.77 1.16
CA ALA A 502 -12.58 9.58 1.15
C ALA A 502 -12.26 11.07 1.13
N LEU A 503 -11.35 11.53 2.01
CA LEU A 503 -10.91 12.92 2.08
C LEU A 503 -10.26 13.37 0.77
N SER A 504 -9.41 12.52 0.18
CA SER A 504 -8.74 12.84 -1.09
C SER A 504 -9.72 12.98 -2.26
N LYS A 505 -10.79 12.19 -2.29
CA LYS A 505 -11.86 12.35 -3.28
C LYS A 505 -12.64 13.65 -3.08
N LEU A 506 -12.89 14.04 -1.83
CA LEU A 506 -13.56 15.31 -1.51
C LEU A 506 -12.68 16.53 -1.84
N ALA A 507 -11.37 16.44 -1.61
CA ALA A 507 -10.40 17.47 -2.00
C ALA A 507 -10.35 17.70 -3.53
N ALA A 508 -10.53 16.62 -4.31
CA ALA A 508 -10.53 16.64 -5.76
C ALA A 508 -11.80 17.24 -6.40
N LEU A 509 -12.88 17.45 -5.62
CA LEU A 509 -14.13 17.98 -6.16
C LEU A 509 -13.96 19.42 -6.63
N ASP A 510 -14.55 19.71 -7.79
CA ASP A 510 -14.79 21.08 -8.24
C ASP A 510 -16.11 21.56 -7.63
N LEU A 511 -16.01 22.33 -6.56
CA LEU A 511 -17.18 22.84 -5.84
C LEU A 511 -17.86 24.00 -6.58
N MET A 512 -17.27 24.51 -7.67
CA MET A 512 -17.76 25.66 -8.45
C MET A 512 -17.95 26.92 -7.60
N VAL A 513 -17.05 27.10 -6.63
CA VAL A 513 -17.15 28.11 -5.58
C VAL A 513 -15.84 28.89 -5.55
N SER A 514 -15.94 30.22 -5.52
CA SER A 514 -14.83 31.12 -5.27
C SER A 514 -14.57 31.26 -3.78
N ASP A 515 -13.37 31.69 -3.40
CA ASP A 515 -12.97 31.94 -2.01
C ASP A 515 -13.99 32.85 -1.28
N GLU A 516 -14.49 33.90 -1.96
CA GLU A 516 -15.50 34.82 -1.40
C GLU A 516 -16.87 34.17 -1.17
N THR A 517 -17.25 33.20 -2.01
CA THR A 517 -18.55 32.51 -1.92
C THR A 517 -18.51 31.26 -1.05
N ALA A 518 -17.32 30.74 -0.75
CA ALA A 518 -17.12 29.53 0.05
C ALA A 518 -17.64 29.71 1.48
N HIS A 519 -17.40 30.88 2.06
CA HIS A 519 -17.87 31.24 3.39
C HIS A 519 -19.40 31.16 3.49
N ASN A 520 -20.13 31.89 2.64
CA ASN A 520 -21.61 31.92 2.68
C ASN A 520 -22.20 30.52 2.48
N GLN A 521 -21.66 29.75 1.53
CA GLN A 521 -22.14 28.39 1.28
C GLN A 521 -21.88 27.47 2.48
N PHE A 522 -20.75 27.63 3.16
CA PHE A 522 -20.41 26.84 4.34
C PHE A 522 -21.37 27.13 5.49
N ILE A 523 -21.65 28.41 5.77
CA ILE A 523 -22.62 28.83 6.79
C ILE A 523 -24.02 28.27 6.48
N ASP A 524 -24.50 28.40 5.23
CA ASP A 524 -25.80 27.84 4.83
C ASP A 524 -25.87 26.32 5.03
N ILE A 525 -24.77 25.61 4.76
CA ILE A 525 -24.69 24.16 4.97
C ILE A 525 -24.74 23.81 6.46
N LEU A 526 -24.00 24.53 7.30
CA LEU A 526 -24.01 24.32 8.76
C LEU A 526 -25.40 24.59 9.34
N GLN A 527 -26.03 25.70 8.95
CA GLN A 527 -27.39 26.02 9.36
C GLN A 527 -28.36 24.88 8.99
N ARG A 528 -28.27 24.35 7.77
CA ARG A 528 -29.11 23.22 7.34
C ARG A 528 -28.83 21.94 8.14
N ILE A 529 -27.58 21.68 8.55
CA ILE A 529 -27.25 20.54 9.41
C ILE A 529 -27.91 20.73 10.79
N THR A 530 -27.80 21.93 11.37
CA THR A 530 -28.40 22.30 12.64
C THR A 530 -29.94 22.25 12.61
N GLU A 531 -30.57 22.72 11.55
CA GLU A 531 -32.03 22.61 11.37
C GLU A 531 -32.49 21.15 11.28
N ASN A 532 -31.77 20.31 10.54
CA ASN A 532 -32.07 18.88 10.45
C ASN A 532 -31.90 18.17 11.79
N PHE A 533 -30.90 18.57 12.59
CA PHE A 533 -30.70 18.07 13.94
C PHE A 533 -31.93 18.34 14.82
N TYR A 534 -32.40 19.59 14.87
CA TYR A 534 -33.60 19.92 15.66
C TYR A 534 -34.85 19.18 15.15
N ALA A 535 -35.04 19.09 13.84
CA ALA A 535 -36.16 18.38 13.24
C ALA A 535 -36.16 16.88 13.60
N THR A 536 -34.99 16.25 13.62
CA THR A 536 -34.84 14.82 13.98
C THR A 536 -35.23 14.56 15.43
N ILE A 537 -34.75 15.41 16.35
CA ILE A 537 -35.10 15.28 17.78
C ILE A 537 -36.59 15.50 17.99
N GLU A 538 -37.15 16.52 17.33
CA GLU A 538 -38.57 16.83 17.41
C GLU A 538 -39.43 15.65 16.92
N GLU A 539 -39.08 15.03 15.79
CA GLU A 539 -39.78 13.84 15.27
C GLU A 539 -39.73 12.67 16.27
N GLN A 540 -38.56 12.39 16.86
CA GLN A 540 -38.41 11.34 17.88
C GLN A 540 -39.26 11.61 19.13
N LEU A 541 -39.29 12.86 19.60
CA LEU A 541 -40.11 13.27 20.75
C LEU A 541 -41.61 13.15 20.41
N TYR A 542 -42.02 13.52 19.19
CA TYR A 542 -43.40 13.32 18.74
C TYR A 542 -43.79 11.84 18.69
N LEU A 543 -42.92 10.96 18.20
CA LEU A 543 -43.16 9.51 18.19
C LEU A 543 -43.29 8.94 19.60
N LYS A 544 -42.44 9.36 20.55
CA LYS A 544 -42.57 8.98 21.97
C LYS A 544 -43.89 9.47 22.57
N MET A 545 -44.31 10.68 22.22
CA MET A 545 -45.59 11.25 22.66
C MET A 545 -46.78 10.46 22.12
N GLN A 546 -46.76 10.07 20.84
CA GLN A 546 -47.81 9.24 20.23
C GLN A 546 -47.88 7.83 20.84
N ASN A 547 -46.73 7.27 21.20
CA ASN A 547 -46.65 5.94 21.82
C ASN A 547 -46.90 5.94 23.35
N GLY A 548 -47.20 7.10 23.96
CA GLY A 548 -47.50 7.23 25.39
C GLY A 548 -46.29 7.14 26.33
N ASN A 549 -45.07 7.15 25.81
CA ASN A 549 -43.82 6.89 26.55
C ASN A 549 -42.95 8.15 26.73
N ILE A 550 -43.54 9.35 26.72
CA ILE A 550 -42.81 10.61 26.83
C ILE A 550 -42.71 11.11 28.28
N GLU A 551 -41.50 11.41 28.73
CA GLU A 551 -41.21 11.90 30.07
C GLU A 551 -41.50 13.41 30.24
N ALA A 552 -41.60 13.89 31.49
CA ALA A 552 -41.88 15.30 31.77
C ALA A 552 -40.79 16.25 31.23
N ILE A 553 -39.52 15.83 31.29
CA ILE A 553 -38.38 16.57 30.76
C ILE A 553 -38.46 16.64 29.23
N GLU A 554 -38.78 15.52 28.56
CA GLU A 554 -38.95 15.43 27.11
C GLU A 554 -40.09 16.31 26.58
N LYS A 555 -41.22 16.41 27.29
CA LYS A 555 -42.30 17.36 26.97
C LYS A 555 -41.84 18.82 27.03
N THR A 556 -41.01 19.13 28.03
CA THR A 556 -40.43 20.48 28.20
C THR A 556 -39.47 20.81 27.05
N LEU A 557 -38.66 19.84 26.62
CA LEU A 557 -37.78 19.98 25.45
C LEU A 557 -38.56 20.23 24.16
N LEU A 558 -39.64 19.47 23.93
CA LEU A 558 -40.50 19.66 22.75
C LEU A 558 -41.14 21.06 22.72
N MET A 559 -41.63 21.57 23.86
CA MET A 559 -42.14 22.94 23.96
C MET A 559 -41.06 23.99 23.68
N ASN A 560 -39.83 23.78 24.19
CA ASN A 560 -38.74 24.71 23.96
C ASN A 560 -38.25 24.68 22.50
N LEU A 561 -38.25 23.53 21.82
CA LEU A 561 -37.99 23.43 20.37
C LEU A 561 -39.03 24.20 19.54
N GLN A 562 -40.31 24.18 19.93
CA GLN A 562 -41.35 24.99 19.27
C GLN A 562 -41.14 26.49 19.48
N LYS A 563 -40.74 26.91 20.70
CA LYS A 563 -40.37 28.31 20.98
C LYS A 563 -39.13 28.74 20.19
N LEU A 564 -38.15 27.85 20.01
CA LEU A 564 -36.97 28.09 19.19
C LEU A 564 -37.36 28.43 17.74
N LYS A 565 -38.25 27.65 17.12
CA LYS A 565 -38.75 27.91 15.76
C LYS A 565 -39.53 29.22 15.62
N GLN A 566 -40.17 29.67 16.69
CA GLN A 566 -40.91 30.94 16.73
C GLN A 566 -40.00 32.14 17.09
N ASN A 567 -38.68 31.92 17.23
CA ASN A 567 -37.71 32.92 17.69
C ASN A 567 -38.07 33.54 19.05
N LEU A 568 -38.68 32.75 19.95
CA LEU A 568 -39.16 33.19 21.26
C LEU A 568 -38.18 32.90 22.42
N LEU A 569 -36.94 32.49 22.11
CA LEU A 569 -35.90 32.21 23.10
C LEU A 569 -34.78 33.26 23.03
N SER A 570 -34.30 33.71 24.19
CA SER A 570 -33.05 34.48 24.27
C SER A 570 -31.85 33.59 23.94
N ASP A 571 -30.70 34.19 23.61
CA ASP A 571 -29.51 33.41 23.24
C ASP A 571 -29.01 32.50 24.38
N GLU A 572 -29.09 32.96 25.63
CA GLU A 572 -28.81 32.14 26.82
C GLU A 572 -29.80 30.96 26.97
N GLN A 573 -31.07 31.16 26.60
CA GLN A 573 -32.07 30.08 26.58
C GLN A 573 -31.85 29.09 25.43
N LYS A 574 -31.37 29.56 24.27
CA LYS A 574 -31.00 28.69 23.14
C LYS A 574 -29.82 27.80 23.51
N GLU A 575 -28.79 28.36 24.12
CA GLU A 575 -27.60 27.64 24.57
C GLU A 575 -27.94 26.60 25.65
N HIS A 576 -28.77 26.98 26.62
CA HIS A 576 -29.26 26.05 27.65
C HIS A 576 -30.09 24.91 27.05
N LEU A 577 -31.01 25.22 26.12
CA LEU A 577 -31.79 24.22 25.40
C LEU A 577 -30.88 23.27 24.61
N LEU A 578 -29.85 23.79 23.95
CA LEU A 578 -28.91 22.99 23.17
C LEU A 578 -28.18 21.96 24.03
N SER A 579 -27.66 22.40 25.17
CA SER A 579 -26.98 21.53 26.13
C SER A 579 -27.88 20.40 26.60
N GLN A 580 -29.16 20.70 26.90
CA GLN A 580 -30.14 19.68 27.27
C GLN A 580 -30.46 18.72 26.13
N LEU A 581 -30.57 19.20 24.88
CA LEU A 581 -30.84 18.36 23.71
C LEU A 581 -29.68 17.38 23.43
N VAL A 582 -28.44 17.86 23.52
CA VAL A 582 -27.22 17.07 23.30
C VAL A 582 -27.02 16.02 24.40
N GLN A 583 -27.27 16.37 25.67
CA GLN A 583 -27.21 15.42 26.78
C GLN A 583 -28.26 14.32 26.67
N ASN A 584 -29.47 14.68 26.23
CA ASN A 584 -30.54 13.71 26.05
C ASN A 584 -30.25 12.81 24.85
N LEU A 585 -29.72 13.31 23.73
CA LEU A 585 -29.38 12.51 22.54
C LEU A 585 -28.46 11.31 22.80
N ARG A 586 -27.53 11.39 23.76
CA ARG A 586 -26.68 10.23 24.14
C ARG A 586 -27.48 9.06 24.74
N ILE A 587 -28.76 9.25 25.05
CA ILE A 587 -29.70 8.24 25.55
C ILE A 587 -30.53 7.63 24.39
N PHE A 588 -30.54 8.25 23.19
CA PHE A 588 -31.36 7.84 22.04
C PHE A 588 -30.56 7.22 20.87
N THR A 589 -29.23 7.27 20.91
CA THR A 589 -28.30 6.52 20.05
C THR A 589 -27.74 5.34 20.80
#